data_AF-S0GKA5-F1
#
_entry.id   AF-S0GKA5-F1
#
_cell.length_a   1.000
_cell.length_b   1.000
_cell.length_c   1.000
_cell.angle_alpha   90.00
_cell.angle_beta   90.00
_cell.angle_gamma   90.00
#
_symmetry.space_group_name_H-M   'P 1'
#
loop_
_entity.id
_entity.type
_entity.pdbx_description
1 polymer ?
#
loop_
_entity_poly.entity_id
_entity_poly.type
_entity_poly.pdbx_seq_one_letter_code
_entity_poly.pdbx_strand_id
1 'polypeptide(L)'
;MKRLNYQKGVRVLLALLFFIPILLFFLDFTNKMPVDVHKFLHIQLLPAVLGGMFGIVAVLLIMTYLFGRIYCSAICPAGILQDIINRLFCISKKKKKGVRRFSYHKPMNWLRYSILALTVVTTALGFSGLCLLLDPYSNFGRIAANLFRPAVMWGNNVLADWLMKMDNYSLFHVTISTVSIAGLISAIVALVVFIVMVIFRGRLFCNTLCPVGALLSLVSRYSQMRISFDKEACNHCGNCERTCKAEAINAKEMTVDSSRCVDCFNCVSSCSKGGLQYRFKPAFHKENDNLVPVPDTGPQKDRHSQSAADTGSSNAIPCQAQERTSASNSRRTFLATGVTVAATLPVVSAIADGVGQAKGHGQGNGHGKKKGRKKWPPITPPGSLNLERFKDKCTGCHICVVKCPSQVLRPAGLEYGFDYLLKPRMAYISSYCNYECTICSEVCPAEALKPISVEEKKSLQVGIATFFINRCIVKTEGTDCGACSEHCPTQAVHMVPYEGTLTIPEVNPDLCVGCGGCESICPVRPMRAIIVKANTVHQTIVLPEEEDVKNVEVDDFGF
;
A
#
# COMPACT_ATOMS: atom_id res chain seq x y z
N MET A 1 -17.57 -37.21 -7.85
CA MET A 1 -18.30 -35.96 -7.51
C MET A 1 -17.39 -35.04 -6.70
N LYS A 2 -17.24 -33.77 -7.08
CA LYS A 2 -16.52 -32.79 -6.24
C LYS A 2 -17.41 -32.47 -5.04
N ARG A 3 -16.99 -32.79 -3.81
CA ARG A 3 -17.70 -32.33 -2.60
C ARG A 3 -17.75 -30.81 -2.62
N LEU A 4 -18.97 -30.26 -2.53
CA LEU A 4 -19.15 -28.82 -2.38
C LEU A 4 -18.58 -28.43 -1.02
N ASN A 5 -17.47 -27.70 -1.02
CA ASN A 5 -16.81 -27.30 0.22
C ASN A 5 -17.37 -25.96 0.70
N TYR A 6 -18.32 -26.01 1.62
CA TYR A 6 -18.97 -24.84 2.22
C TYR A 6 -17.96 -23.84 2.82
N GLN A 7 -16.90 -24.32 3.47
CA GLN A 7 -15.88 -23.48 4.12
C GLN A 7 -15.19 -22.54 3.11
N LYS A 8 -14.86 -23.07 1.93
CA LYS A 8 -14.28 -22.27 0.86
C LYS A 8 -15.26 -21.22 0.35
N GLY A 9 -16.53 -21.58 0.20
CA GLY A 9 -17.61 -20.69 -0.22
C GLY A 9 -17.79 -19.51 0.74
N VAL A 10 -17.97 -19.80 2.03
CA VAL A 10 -18.10 -18.77 3.08
C VAL A 10 -16.90 -17.83 3.09
N ARG A 11 -15.68 -18.35 3.01
CA ARG A 11 -14.47 -17.52 2.95
C ARG A 11 -14.41 -16.65 1.68
N VAL A 12 -14.85 -17.13 0.52
CA VAL A 12 -14.96 -16.27 -0.69
C VAL A 12 -15.97 -15.16 -0.46
N LEU A 13 -17.14 -15.48 0.10
CA LEU A 13 -18.19 -14.51 0.37
C LEU A 13 -17.68 -13.40 1.30
N LEU A 14 -17.02 -13.78 2.41
CA LEU A 14 -16.39 -12.82 3.33
C LEU A 14 -15.33 -11.97 2.62
N ALA A 15 -14.47 -12.59 1.80
CA ALA A 15 -13.47 -11.86 1.03
C ALA A 15 -14.09 -10.82 0.09
N LEU A 16 -15.19 -11.14 -0.59
CA LEU A 16 -15.89 -10.19 -1.45
C LEU A 16 -16.55 -9.07 -0.62
N LEU A 17 -17.15 -9.41 0.51
CA LEU A 17 -17.82 -8.48 1.42
C LEU A 17 -16.85 -7.42 1.98
N PHE A 18 -15.60 -7.78 2.28
CA PHE A 18 -14.59 -6.79 2.71
C PHE A 18 -13.90 -6.11 1.52
N PHE A 19 -13.53 -6.85 0.47
CA PHE A 19 -12.71 -6.32 -0.61
C PHE A 19 -13.45 -5.32 -1.50
N ILE A 20 -14.72 -5.58 -1.85
CA ILE A 20 -15.47 -4.74 -2.78
C ILE A 20 -15.69 -3.34 -2.19
N PRO A 21 -16.24 -3.17 -0.97
CA PRO A 21 -16.43 -1.84 -0.40
C PRO A 21 -15.12 -1.08 -0.23
N ILE A 22 -14.06 -1.74 0.23
CA ILE A 22 -12.73 -1.13 0.38
C ILE A 22 -12.22 -0.64 -0.98
N LEU A 23 -12.25 -1.50 -2.01
CA LEU A 23 -11.78 -1.14 -3.35
C LEU A 23 -12.61 0.01 -3.92
N LEU A 24 -13.93 -0.08 -3.86
CA LEU A 24 -14.83 0.98 -4.35
C LEU A 24 -14.59 2.30 -3.62
N PHE A 25 -14.28 2.27 -2.32
CA PHE A 25 -13.99 3.48 -1.56
C PHE A 25 -12.74 4.20 -2.06
N PHE A 26 -11.69 3.46 -2.45
CA PHE A 26 -10.52 4.03 -3.10
C PHE A 26 -10.79 4.52 -4.55
N LEU A 27 -11.69 3.85 -5.27
CA LEU A 27 -11.99 4.18 -6.68
C LEU A 27 -13.02 5.29 -6.83
N ASP A 28 -13.88 5.52 -5.83
CA ASP A 28 -14.97 6.48 -5.89
C ASP A 28 -14.43 7.91 -6.03
N PHE A 29 -14.56 8.41 -7.26
CA PHE A 29 -14.22 9.76 -7.68
C PHE A 29 -15.42 10.72 -7.68
N THR A 30 -16.63 10.18 -7.55
CA THR A 30 -17.87 10.96 -7.49
C THR A 30 -18.19 11.43 -6.07
N ASN A 31 -17.51 10.89 -5.07
CA ASN A 31 -17.76 11.12 -3.64
C ASN A 31 -19.21 10.81 -3.23
N LYS A 32 -19.88 9.91 -3.94
CA LYS A 32 -21.25 9.47 -3.62
C LYS A 32 -21.28 8.42 -2.51
N MET A 33 -20.17 7.74 -2.24
CA MET A 33 -20.13 6.74 -1.17
C MET A 33 -20.17 7.41 0.20
N PRO A 34 -20.98 6.91 1.16
CA PRO A 34 -20.99 7.42 2.52
C PRO A 34 -19.60 7.40 3.14
N VAL A 35 -19.27 8.47 3.88
CA VAL A 35 -17.97 8.58 4.56
C VAL A 35 -17.76 7.42 5.52
N ASP A 36 -18.81 6.92 6.18
CA ASP A 36 -18.81 5.79 7.11
C ASP A 36 -18.14 4.51 6.61
N VAL A 37 -18.02 4.31 5.29
CA VAL A 37 -17.32 3.15 4.71
C VAL A 37 -15.84 3.10 5.14
N HIS A 38 -15.25 4.22 5.56
CA HIS A 38 -13.90 4.25 6.14
C HIS A 38 -13.74 3.34 7.38
N LYS A 39 -14.82 3.02 8.11
CA LYS A 39 -14.82 2.11 9.26
C LYS A 39 -14.23 0.72 8.94
N PHE A 40 -14.42 0.24 7.71
CA PHE A 40 -13.81 -1.01 7.24
C PHE A 40 -12.27 -0.96 7.16
N LEU A 41 -11.69 0.24 7.01
CA LEU A 41 -10.24 0.44 6.95
C LEU A 41 -9.60 0.37 8.35
N HIS A 42 -10.34 0.66 9.42
CA HIS A 42 -9.85 0.53 10.80
C HIS A 42 -9.65 -0.92 11.23
N ILE A 43 -10.30 -1.88 10.57
CA ILE A 43 -10.12 -3.33 10.82
C ILE A 43 -8.74 -3.81 10.34
N GLN A 44 -8.01 -3.01 9.56
CA GLN A 44 -6.69 -3.39 9.07
C GLN A 44 -5.65 -3.30 10.21
N LEU A 45 -4.85 -4.37 10.38
CA LEU A 45 -4.00 -4.52 11.56
C LEU A 45 -3.01 -3.36 11.78
N LEU A 46 -2.31 -2.90 10.74
CA LEU A 46 -1.31 -1.84 10.90
C LEU A 46 -1.95 -0.47 11.23
N PRO A 47 -2.99 0.00 10.50
CA PRO A 47 -3.73 1.18 10.93
C PRO A 47 -4.28 1.09 12.36
N ALA A 48 -4.82 -0.07 12.78
CA ALA A 48 -5.29 -0.27 14.14
C ALA A 48 -4.18 -0.12 15.18
N VAL A 49 -2.98 -0.64 14.90
CA VAL A 49 -1.80 -0.48 15.79
C VAL A 49 -1.37 0.99 15.87
N LEU A 50 -1.24 1.69 14.74
CA LEU A 50 -0.78 3.09 14.71
C LEU A 50 -1.82 4.08 15.28
N GLY A 51 -3.11 3.75 15.12
CA GLY A 51 -4.23 4.46 15.71
C GLY A 51 -4.42 4.18 17.20
N GLY A 52 -3.73 3.19 17.79
CA GLY A 52 -3.90 2.84 19.20
C GLY A 52 -5.22 2.12 19.51
N MET A 53 -5.81 1.47 18.51
CA MET A 53 -7.09 0.76 18.61
C MET A 53 -6.88 -0.65 19.18
N PHE A 54 -6.45 -0.75 20.43
CA PHE A 54 -6.07 -2.02 21.07
C PHE A 54 -7.18 -3.08 21.05
N GLY A 55 -8.45 -2.67 21.14
CA GLY A 55 -9.59 -3.59 21.06
C GLY A 55 -9.66 -4.33 19.72
N ILE A 56 -9.50 -3.63 18.59
CA ILE A 56 -9.50 -4.25 17.26
C ILE A 56 -8.31 -5.19 17.11
N VAL A 57 -7.12 -4.76 17.56
CA VAL A 57 -5.91 -5.59 17.51
C VAL A 57 -6.11 -6.88 18.29
N ALA A 58 -6.65 -6.80 19.52
CA ALA A 58 -6.95 -7.98 20.35
C ALA A 58 -7.93 -8.93 19.65
N VAL A 59 -9.03 -8.41 19.08
CA VAL A 59 -10.00 -9.22 18.33
C VAL A 59 -9.35 -9.93 17.15
N LEU A 60 -8.48 -9.26 16.38
CA LEU A 60 -7.77 -9.88 15.26
C LEU A 60 -6.79 -10.96 15.70
N LEU A 61 -6.08 -10.76 16.82
CA LEU A 61 -5.17 -11.76 17.39
C LEU A 61 -5.94 -12.97 17.95
N ILE A 62 -7.05 -12.75 18.65
CA ILE A 62 -7.94 -13.82 19.14
C ILE A 62 -8.51 -14.61 17.97
N MET A 63 -9.05 -13.92 16.96
CA MET A 63 -9.53 -14.57 15.74
C MET A 63 -8.41 -15.41 15.08
N THR A 64 -7.18 -14.90 15.07
CA THR A 64 -6.02 -15.61 14.51
C THR A 64 -5.63 -16.83 15.34
N TYR A 65 -5.73 -16.72 16.66
CA TYR A 65 -5.51 -17.83 17.58
C TYR A 65 -6.59 -18.92 17.43
N LEU A 66 -7.85 -18.55 17.27
CA LEU A 66 -8.94 -19.51 17.14
C LEU A 66 -8.95 -20.19 15.76
N PHE A 67 -8.91 -19.38 14.68
CA PHE A 67 -9.19 -19.85 13.31
C PHE A 67 -7.96 -19.94 12.40
N GLY A 68 -6.76 -19.61 12.90
CA GLY A 68 -5.56 -19.51 12.07
C GLY A 68 -5.50 -18.19 11.30
N ARG A 69 -4.73 -18.11 10.21
CA ARG A 69 -4.47 -16.83 9.51
C ARG A 69 -5.54 -16.50 8.47
N ILE A 70 -6.80 -16.62 8.86
CA ILE A 70 -7.96 -16.31 8.02
C ILE A 70 -8.01 -14.83 7.62
N TYR A 71 -7.46 -13.94 8.45
CA TYR A 71 -7.30 -12.51 8.14
C TYR A 71 -6.64 -12.27 6.77
N CYS A 72 -5.55 -12.99 6.47
CA CYS A 72 -4.78 -12.82 5.24
C CYS A 72 -5.51 -13.33 3.98
N SER A 73 -6.56 -14.13 4.13
CA SER A 73 -7.33 -14.69 3.02
C SER A 73 -8.74 -14.12 2.88
N ALA A 74 -9.33 -13.55 3.93
CA ALA A 74 -10.70 -13.04 3.95
C ALA A 74 -10.86 -11.54 4.24
N ILE A 75 -9.93 -10.88 4.92
CA ILE A 75 -10.09 -9.47 5.38
C ILE A 75 -9.06 -8.55 4.73
N CYS A 76 -7.80 -8.97 4.65
CA CYS A 76 -6.71 -8.15 4.13
C CYS A 76 -6.83 -7.94 2.61
N PRO A 77 -6.98 -6.70 2.11
CA PRO A 77 -7.21 -6.44 0.70
C PRO A 77 -6.01 -6.80 -0.18
N ALA A 78 -4.78 -6.62 0.33
CA ALA A 78 -3.58 -7.06 -0.37
C ALA A 78 -3.52 -8.58 -0.54
N GLY A 79 -3.94 -9.33 0.49
CA GLY A 79 -4.02 -10.80 0.39
C GLY A 79 -5.06 -11.26 -0.63
N ILE A 80 -6.21 -10.60 -0.66
CA ILE A 80 -7.27 -10.89 -1.65
C ILE A 80 -6.79 -10.52 -3.06
N LEU A 81 -6.09 -9.40 -3.23
CA LEU A 81 -5.46 -9.00 -4.49
C LEU A 81 -4.49 -10.08 -4.99
N GLN A 82 -3.66 -10.66 -4.12
CA GLN A 82 -2.79 -11.78 -4.50
C GLN A 82 -3.58 -13.03 -4.95
N ASP A 83 -4.71 -13.31 -4.31
CA ASP A 83 -5.57 -14.42 -4.73
C ASP A 83 -6.23 -14.18 -6.09
N ILE A 84 -6.62 -12.93 -6.38
CA ILE A 84 -7.15 -12.50 -7.69
C ILE A 84 -6.06 -12.64 -8.75
N ILE A 85 -4.87 -12.07 -8.52
CA ILE A 85 -3.71 -12.19 -9.41
C ILE A 85 -3.42 -13.68 -9.69
N ASN A 86 -3.32 -14.49 -8.64
CA ASN A 86 -3.06 -15.93 -8.80
C ASN A 86 -4.15 -16.61 -9.64
N ARG A 87 -5.43 -16.25 -9.47
CA ARG A 87 -6.53 -16.82 -10.25
C ARG A 87 -6.44 -16.42 -11.72
N LEU A 88 -6.17 -15.15 -12.02
CA LEU A 88 -6.04 -14.63 -13.39
C LEU A 88 -4.89 -15.35 -14.15
N PHE A 89 -3.70 -15.44 -13.56
CA PHE A 89 -2.57 -16.14 -14.17
C PHE A 89 -2.75 -17.67 -14.26
N CYS A 90 -3.56 -18.27 -13.38
CA CYS A 90 -3.91 -19.69 -13.45
C CYS A 90 -4.94 -20.02 -14.55
N ILE A 91 -5.87 -19.11 -14.87
CA ILE A 91 -6.82 -19.29 -15.98
C ILE A 91 -6.05 -19.41 -17.31
N SER A 92 -5.04 -18.56 -17.51
CA SER A 92 -4.23 -18.57 -18.74
C SER A 92 -3.38 -19.84 -18.91
N LYS A 93 -2.92 -20.48 -17.82
CA LYS A 93 -2.11 -21.72 -17.88
C LYS A 93 -2.93 -23.01 -17.87
N LYS A 94 -4.18 -22.99 -17.40
CA LYS A 94 -5.08 -24.17 -17.44
C LYS A 94 -5.32 -24.68 -18.86
N LYS A 95 -5.23 -23.80 -19.87
CA LYS A 95 -5.40 -24.17 -21.28
C LYS A 95 -4.19 -24.86 -21.94
N LYS A 96 -2.98 -24.83 -21.35
CA LYS A 96 -1.78 -25.28 -22.10
C LYS A 96 -1.04 -26.53 -21.62
N LYS A 97 -0.81 -26.82 -20.32
CA LYS A 97 0.16 -27.91 -19.98
C LYS A 97 0.01 -28.68 -18.65
N GLY A 98 -1.14 -28.72 -17.97
CA GLY A 98 -1.30 -29.61 -16.78
C GLY A 98 -0.26 -29.45 -15.66
N VAL A 99 0.52 -28.35 -15.64
CA VAL A 99 1.69 -28.21 -14.77
C VAL A 99 1.21 -27.92 -13.35
N ARG A 100 1.53 -28.85 -12.45
CA ARG A 100 1.31 -28.77 -11.00
C ARG A 100 2.29 -27.74 -10.43
N ARG A 101 1.80 -26.56 -10.06
CA ARG A 101 2.62 -25.33 -9.93
C ARG A 101 3.37 -25.19 -8.60
N PHE A 102 2.79 -25.67 -7.50
CA PHE A 102 3.36 -25.46 -6.16
C PHE A 102 3.94 -26.76 -5.62
N SER A 103 4.98 -26.61 -4.81
CA SER A 103 5.64 -27.70 -4.09
C SER A 103 5.96 -27.23 -2.68
N TYR A 104 6.01 -28.16 -1.73
CA TYR A 104 6.44 -27.82 -0.38
C TYR A 104 7.87 -27.30 -0.38
N HIS A 105 8.09 -26.20 0.34
CA HIS A 105 9.40 -25.67 0.69
C HIS A 105 9.47 -25.45 2.20
N LYS A 106 10.67 -25.59 2.77
CA LYS A 106 10.91 -25.29 4.18
C LYS A 106 10.71 -23.78 4.42
N PRO A 107 10.09 -23.39 5.56
CA PRO A 107 9.84 -21.99 5.86
C PRO A 107 11.16 -21.23 6.09
N MET A 108 11.27 -20.04 5.50
CA MET A 108 12.39 -19.11 5.73
C MET A 108 12.16 -18.30 7.02
N ASN A 109 12.20 -18.99 8.16
CA ASN A 109 11.89 -18.38 9.46
C ASN A 109 12.83 -17.21 9.81
N TRP A 110 14.12 -17.33 9.48
CA TRP A 110 15.10 -16.28 9.72
C TRP A 110 14.68 -14.96 9.04
N LEU A 111 14.41 -14.98 7.73
CA LEU A 111 14.00 -13.77 7.00
C LEU A 111 12.70 -13.17 7.55
N ARG A 112 11.71 -14.02 7.82
CA ARG A 112 10.40 -13.60 8.34
C ARG A 112 10.51 -12.85 9.68
N TYR A 113 11.28 -13.40 10.62
CA TYR A 113 11.44 -12.81 11.94
C TYR A 113 12.44 -11.66 11.95
N SER A 114 13.47 -11.68 11.09
CA SER A 114 14.37 -10.54 10.91
C SER A 114 13.62 -9.31 10.39
N ILE A 115 12.70 -9.45 9.43
CA ILE A 115 11.88 -8.34 8.93
C ILE A 115 10.92 -7.82 10.02
N LEU A 116 10.32 -8.71 10.80
CA LEU A 116 9.45 -8.32 11.91
C LEU A 116 10.24 -7.56 12.98
N ALA A 117 11.38 -8.09 13.41
CA ALA A 117 12.26 -7.45 14.39
C ALA A 117 12.76 -6.09 13.90
N LEU A 118 13.21 -6.02 12.64
CA LEU A 118 13.61 -4.77 11.99
C LEU A 118 12.46 -3.75 12.03
N THR A 119 11.23 -4.19 11.73
CA THR A 119 10.05 -3.31 11.73
C THR A 119 9.71 -2.76 13.11
N VAL A 120 9.83 -3.58 14.15
CA VAL A 120 9.63 -3.14 15.53
C VAL A 120 10.71 -2.14 15.94
N VAL A 121 11.98 -2.43 15.64
CA VAL A 121 13.12 -1.57 15.99
C VAL A 121 13.06 -0.22 15.27
N THR A 122 12.82 -0.19 13.95
CA THR A 122 12.76 1.06 13.19
C THR A 122 11.56 1.92 13.61
N THR A 123 10.43 1.30 13.94
CA THR A 123 9.26 2.02 14.47
C THR A 123 9.56 2.60 15.84
N ALA A 124 10.25 1.86 16.72
CA ALA A 124 10.66 2.36 18.03
C ALA A 124 11.69 3.51 17.94
N LEU A 125 12.53 3.53 16.90
CA LEU A 125 13.51 4.59 16.64
C LEU A 125 12.96 5.79 15.84
N GLY A 126 11.67 5.80 15.47
CA GLY A 126 11.07 6.89 14.68
C GLY A 126 11.38 6.85 13.17
N PHE A 127 12.07 5.81 12.67
CA PHE A 127 12.39 5.65 11.24
C PHE A 127 11.36 4.76 10.53
N SER A 128 10.09 5.17 10.56
CA SER A 128 8.97 4.37 10.04
C SER A 128 8.96 4.22 8.50
N GLY A 129 9.64 5.11 7.76
CA GLY A 129 9.56 5.22 6.30
C GLY A 129 9.82 3.92 5.53
N LEU A 130 10.88 3.17 5.89
CA LEU A 130 11.24 1.93 5.19
C LEU A 130 10.23 0.80 5.44
N CYS A 131 9.69 0.72 6.66
CA CYS A 131 8.75 -0.31 7.04
C CYS A 131 7.36 -0.11 6.45
N LEU A 132 6.99 1.16 6.17
CA LEU A 132 5.78 1.51 5.45
C LEU A 132 5.77 1.05 3.99
N LEU A 133 6.92 0.75 3.39
CA LEU A 133 7.00 0.15 2.04
C LEU A 133 6.66 -1.34 2.05
N LEU A 134 6.76 -2.02 3.19
CA LEU A 134 6.44 -3.44 3.34
C LEU A 134 5.02 -3.67 3.88
N ASP A 135 4.29 -2.60 4.22
CA ASP A 135 2.92 -2.73 4.71
C ASP A 135 1.97 -3.22 3.59
N PRO A 136 1.29 -4.38 3.75
CA PRO A 136 0.31 -4.85 2.79
C PRO A 136 -0.80 -3.82 2.51
N TYR A 137 -1.33 -3.18 3.55
CA TYR A 137 -2.50 -2.31 3.41
C TYR A 137 -2.14 -1.04 2.63
N SER A 138 -1.05 -0.36 3.01
CA SER A 138 -0.62 0.87 2.34
C SER A 138 -0.18 0.61 0.90
N ASN A 139 0.47 -0.53 0.60
CA ASN A 139 0.75 -0.90 -0.78
C ASN A 139 -0.52 -1.10 -1.60
N PHE A 140 -1.53 -1.79 -1.05
CA PHE A 140 -2.83 -1.90 -1.71
C PHE A 140 -3.47 -0.53 -1.94
N GLY A 141 -3.47 0.35 -0.94
CA GLY A 141 -4.00 1.70 -1.04
C GLY A 141 -3.30 2.53 -2.13
N ARG A 142 -1.97 2.46 -2.22
CA ARG A 142 -1.19 3.12 -3.30
C ARG A 142 -1.51 2.56 -4.68
N ILE A 143 -1.66 1.24 -4.81
CA ILE A 143 -2.07 0.61 -6.09
C ILE A 143 -3.47 1.08 -6.48
N ALA A 144 -4.43 1.04 -5.53
CA ALA A 144 -5.80 1.45 -5.81
C ALA A 144 -5.89 2.95 -6.15
N ALA A 145 -5.23 3.81 -5.38
CA ALA A 145 -5.28 5.26 -5.52
C ALA A 145 -4.54 5.81 -6.74
N ASN A 146 -3.35 5.30 -7.05
CA ASN A 146 -2.48 5.88 -8.10
C ASN A 146 -2.47 5.08 -9.40
N LEU A 147 -3.07 3.88 -9.44
CA LEU A 147 -3.13 3.07 -10.66
C LEU A 147 -4.56 2.69 -11.04
N PHE A 148 -5.32 2.05 -10.14
CA PHE A 148 -6.68 1.61 -10.48
C PHE A 148 -7.64 2.79 -10.64
N ARG A 149 -7.60 3.79 -9.74
CA ARG A 149 -8.49 4.96 -9.82
C ARG A 149 -8.28 5.78 -11.10
N PRO A 150 -7.04 6.16 -11.49
CA PRO A 150 -6.82 6.82 -12.78
C PRO A 150 -7.28 5.98 -13.98
N ALA A 151 -7.09 4.65 -13.95
CA ALA A 151 -7.57 3.77 -15.00
C ALA A 151 -9.11 3.77 -15.10
N VAL A 152 -9.82 3.78 -13.96
CA VAL A 152 -11.28 3.89 -13.92
C VAL A 152 -11.76 5.26 -14.40
N MET A 153 -11.11 6.36 -13.98
CA MET A 153 -11.41 7.71 -14.46
C MET A 153 -11.20 7.84 -15.98
N TRP A 154 -10.12 7.27 -16.49
CA TRP A 154 -9.86 7.24 -17.93
C TRP A 154 -10.96 6.46 -18.66
N GLY A 155 -11.35 5.29 -18.14
CA GLY A 155 -12.49 4.54 -18.67
C GLY A 155 -13.80 5.32 -18.64
N ASN A 156 -14.08 6.07 -17.57
CA ASN A 156 -15.24 6.97 -17.47
C ASN A 156 -15.20 8.05 -18.55
N ASN A 157 -14.05 8.68 -18.77
CA ASN A 157 -13.91 9.74 -19.78
C ASN A 157 -14.11 9.20 -21.20
N VAL A 158 -13.54 8.03 -21.51
CA VAL A 158 -13.77 7.36 -22.81
C VAL A 158 -15.25 6.99 -22.99
N LEU A 159 -15.90 6.52 -21.92
CA LEU A 159 -17.33 6.20 -21.97
C LEU A 159 -18.20 7.46 -22.11
N ALA A 160 -17.81 8.57 -21.45
CA ALA A 160 -18.46 9.87 -21.61
C ALA A 160 -18.36 10.36 -23.05
N ASP A 161 -17.17 10.30 -23.68
CA ASP A 161 -16.97 10.63 -25.10
C ASP A 161 -17.88 9.81 -26.01
N TRP A 162 -18.05 8.52 -25.71
CA TRP A 162 -18.91 7.63 -26.50
C TRP A 162 -20.40 7.91 -26.30
N LEU A 163 -20.84 8.16 -25.06
CA LEU A 163 -22.23 8.50 -24.76
C LEU A 163 -22.62 9.87 -25.33
N MET A 164 -21.71 10.85 -25.29
CA MET A 164 -21.93 12.17 -25.90
C MET A 164 -22.16 12.08 -27.41
N LYS A 165 -21.53 11.12 -28.10
CA LYS A 165 -21.81 10.86 -29.53
C LYS A 165 -23.20 10.29 -29.80
N MET A 166 -23.86 9.75 -28.78
CA MET A 166 -25.23 9.25 -28.83
C MET A 166 -26.21 10.21 -28.14
N ASP A 167 -25.86 11.49 -28.02
CA ASP A 167 -26.63 12.54 -27.36
C ASP A 167 -27.02 12.23 -25.90
N ASN A 168 -26.20 11.42 -25.21
CA ASN A 168 -26.41 11.06 -23.80
C ASN A 168 -25.34 11.69 -22.90
N TYR A 169 -25.76 12.65 -22.07
CA TYR A 169 -24.89 13.41 -21.16
C TYR A 169 -24.89 12.90 -19.71
N SER A 170 -25.24 11.63 -19.50
CA SER A 170 -25.30 11.05 -18.15
C SER A 170 -23.93 10.95 -17.46
N LEU A 171 -22.83 11.02 -18.21
CA LEU A 171 -21.45 10.98 -17.69
C LEU A 171 -20.71 12.28 -18.00
N PHE A 172 -19.88 12.73 -17.05
CA PHE A 172 -19.06 13.93 -17.17
C PHE A 172 -17.56 13.59 -17.20
N HIS A 173 -16.77 14.44 -17.85
CA HIS A 173 -15.31 14.31 -17.87
C HIS A 173 -14.70 14.66 -16.52
N VAL A 174 -13.76 13.84 -16.09
CA VAL A 174 -13.04 13.99 -14.82
C VAL A 174 -11.57 14.25 -15.08
N THR A 175 -11.05 15.32 -14.50
CA THR A 175 -9.62 15.69 -14.59
C THR A 175 -8.77 14.87 -13.61
N ILE A 176 -7.68 14.28 -14.09
CA ILE A 176 -6.76 13.46 -13.28
C ILE A 176 -5.62 14.37 -12.77
N SER A 177 -5.83 15.08 -11.66
CA SER A 177 -4.82 16.02 -11.13
C SER A 177 -4.06 15.55 -9.88
N THR A 178 -4.52 14.45 -9.25
CA THR A 178 -4.00 13.98 -7.94
C THR A 178 -2.82 13.00 -8.04
N VAL A 179 -2.46 12.55 -9.25
CA VAL A 179 -1.41 11.54 -9.45
C VAL A 179 -0.04 12.20 -9.48
N SER A 180 0.80 11.92 -8.48
CA SER A 180 2.21 12.31 -8.51
C SER A 180 3.07 11.21 -9.16
N ILE A 181 4.17 11.60 -9.78
CA ILE A 181 5.14 10.67 -10.39
C ILE A 181 5.63 9.65 -9.35
N ALA A 182 5.96 10.12 -8.14
CA ALA A 182 6.38 9.24 -7.04
C ALA A 182 5.28 8.23 -6.65
N GLY A 183 4.03 8.70 -6.54
CA GLY A 183 2.88 7.84 -6.26
C GLY A 183 2.70 6.76 -7.33
N LEU A 184 2.74 7.13 -8.60
CA LEU A 184 2.61 6.22 -9.74
C LEU A 184 3.74 5.18 -9.78
N ILE A 185 5.00 5.60 -9.65
CA ILE A 185 6.16 4.70 -9.61
C ILE A 185 6.00 3.69 -8.46
N SER A 186 5.67 4.17 -7.25
CA SER A 186 5.50 3.30 -6.09
C SER A 186 4.40 2.26 -6.29
N ALA A 187 3.27 2.65 -6.91
CA ALA A 187 2.14 1.77 -7.19
C ALA A 187 2.50 0.71 -8.23
N ILE A 188 3.18 1.09 -9.32
CA ILE A 188 3.64 0.16 -10.36
C ILE A 188 4.64 -0.84 -9.77
N VAL A 189 5.64 -0.36 -9.04
CA VAL A 189 6.65 -1.22 -8.39
C VAL A 189 5.97 -2.21 -7.43
N ALA A 190 5.08 -1.74 -6.55
CA ALA A 190 4.37 -2.61 -5.62
C ALA A 190 3.51 -3.67 -6.35
N LEU A 191 2.80 -3.29 -7.41
CA LEU A 191 1.99 -4.21 -8.20
C LEU A 191 2.86 -5.25 -8.93
N VAL A 192 3.95 -4.82 -9.57
CA VAL A 192 4.90 -5.72 -10.25
C VAL A 192 5.51 -6.71 -9.26
N VAL A 193 5.95 -6.23 -8.09
CA VAL A 193 6.48 -7.09 -7.02
C VAL A 193 5.44 -8.13 -6.58
N PHE A 194 4.18 -7.73 -6.39
CA PHE A 194 3.11 -8.67 -6.05
C PHE A 194 2.88 -9.70 -7.17
N ILE A 195 2.81 -9.27 -8.43
CA ILE A 195 2.62 -10.17 -9.58
C ILE A 195 3.77 -11.18 -9.66
N VAL A 196 5.01 -10.71 -9.61
CA VAL A 196 6.22 -11.55 -9.65
C VAL A 196 6.18 -12.57 -8.53
N MET A 197 6.00 -12.14 -7.28
CA MET A 197 5.96 -13.04 -6.12
C MET A 197 4.83 -14.08 -6.19
N VAL A 198 3.66 -13.69 -6.68
CA VAL A 198 2.52 -14.59 -6.90
C VAL A 198 2.84 -15.62 -7.99
N ILE A 199 3.49 -15.19 -9.07
CA ILE A 199 3.90 -16.08 -10.16
C ILE A 199 4.90 -17.13 -9.67
N PHE A 200 5.87 -16.74 -8.85
CA PHE A 200 6.88 -17.66 -8.35
C PHE A 200 6.35 -18.62 -7.29
N ARG A 201 5.68 -18.12 -6.24
CA ARG A 201 5.30 -18.94 -5.06
C ARG A 201 3.93 -18.61 -4.46
N GLY A 202 3.01 -18.04 -5.25
CA GLY A 202 1.60 -17.86 -4.87
C GLY A 202 1.38 -16.78 -3.80
N ARG A 203 1.59 -17.10 -2.52
CA ARG A 203 1.41 -16.19 -1.36
C ARG A 203 2.73 -15.81 -0.70
N LEU A 204 3.81 -15.69 -1.48
CA LEU A 204 5.17 -15.45 -0.97
C LEU A 204 5.26 -14.20 -0.08
N PHE A 205 4.75 -13.06 -0.54
CA PHE A 205 4.77 -11.80 0.23
C PHE A 205 4.18 -11.96 1.64
N CYS A 206 2.97 -12.51 1.75
CA CYS A 206 2.30 -12.71 3.05
C CYS A 206 3.03 -13.72 3.95
N ASN A 207 3.82 -14.63 3.38
CA ASN A 207 4.51 -15.68 4.12
C ASN A 207 5.96 -15.32 4.50
N THR A 208 6.63 -14.42 3.78
CA THR A 208 8.05 -14.10 4.01
C THR A 208 8.36 -12.64 4.25
N LEU A 209 7.72 -11.70 3.53
CA LEU A 209 8.09 -10.28 3.56
C LEU A 209 7.14 -9.39 4.35
N CYS A 210 5.89 -9.79 4.47
CA CYS A 210 4.87 -9.00 5.14
C CYS A 210 5.06 -9.03 6.67
N PRO A 211 5.33 -7.89 7.34
CA PRO A 211 5.52 -7.85 8.79
C PRO A 211 4.23 -8.25 9.54
N VAL A 212 3.06 -7.86 9.01
CA VAL A 212 1.75 -8.30 9.52
C VAL A 212 1.61 -9.82 9.44
N GLY A 213 2.00 -10.43 8.32
CA GLY A 213 1.94 -11.88 8.15
C GLY A 213 2.90 -12.63 9.08
N ALA A 214 4.06 -12.03 9.37
CA ALA A 214 5.03 -12.54 10.34
C ALA A 214 4.50 -12.49 11.78
N LEU A 215 3.86 -11.38 12.17
CA LEU A 215 3.22 -11.25 13.47
C LEU A 215 2.10 -12.28 13.65
N LEU A 216 1.18 -12.37 12.68
CA LEU A 216 0.09 -13.35 12.72
C LEU A 216 0.59 -14.80 12.68
N SER A 217 1.76 -15.05 12.09
CA SER A 217 2.40 -16.37 12.09
C SER A 217 2.86 -16.82 13.48
N LEU A 218 3.23 -15.89 14.37
CA LEU A 218 3.61 -16.24 15.74
C LEU A 218 2.42 -16.76 16.52
N VAL A 219 1.26 -16.15 16.33
CA VAL A 219 0.00 -16.53 16.98
C VAL A 219 -0.58 -17.79 16.35
N SER A 220 -0.65 -17.86 15.03
CA SER A 220 -1.30 -18.97 14.32
C SER A 220 -0.57 -20.30 14.45
N ARG A 221 0.70 -20.31 14.89
CA ARG A 221 1.42 -21.56 15.20
C ARG A 221 0.71 -22.37 16.29
N TYR A 222 -0.01 -21.69 17.18
CA TYR A 222 -0.75 -22.29 18.29
C TYR A 222 -2.26 -22.35 18.02
N SER A 223 -2.69 -22.22 16.74
CA SER A 223 -4.11 -22.12 16.45
C SER A 223 -4.87 -23.40 16.79
N GLN A 224 -6.08 -23.24 17.31
CA GLN A 224 -6.90 -24.37 17.74
C GLN A 224 -7.56 -25.08 16.54
N MET A 225 -8.16 -24.29 15.64
CA MET A 225 -8.71 -24.80 14.40
C MET A 225 -7.62 -24.82 13.33
N ARG A 226 -7.34 -25.99 12.77
CA ARG A 226 -6.30 -26.15 11.74
C ARG A 226 -6.67 -27.23 10.74
N ILE A 227 -6.10 -27.12 9.54
CA ILE A 227 -6.23 -28.13 8.51
C ILE A 227 -5.30 -29.29 8.87
N SER A 228 -5.87 -30.47 9.12
CA SER A 228 -5.13 -31.69 9.44
C SER A 228 -5.45 -32.81 8.45
N PHE A 229 -4.50 -33.73 8.29
CA PHE A 229 -4.73 -34.96 7.54
C PHE A 229 -5.58 -35.93 8.35
N ASP A 230 -6.44 -36.65 7.64
CA ASP A 230 -7.10 -37.85 8.12
C ASP A 230 -6.30 -39.05 7.59
N LYS A 231 -5.62 -39.77 8.50
CA LYS A 231 -4.68 -40.86 8.14
C LYS A 231 -5.39 -42.01 7.42
N GLU A 232 -6.67 -42.24 7.72
CA GLU A 232 -7.45 -43.34 7.14
C GLU A 232 -7.97 -43.02 5.74
N ALA A 233 -8.38 -41.76 5.51
CA ALA A 233 -8.96 -41.34 4.23
C ALA A 233 -7.93 -40.87 3.20
N CYS A 234 -6.68 -40.61 3.61
CA CYS A 234 -5.62 -40.12 2.73
C CYS A 234 -4.96 -41.24 1.92
N ASN A 235 -4.83 -41.04 0.60
CA ASN A 235 -4.17 -41.98 -0.31
C ASN A 235 -2.85 -41.43 -0.91
N HIS A 236 -2.22 -40.45 -0.25
CA HIS A 236 -0.94 -39.85 -0.68
C HIS A 236 -0.88 -39.32 -2.13
N CYS A 237 -2.02 -38.91 -2.72
CA CYS A 237 -2.06 -38.43 -4.10
C CYS A 237 -1.28 -37.12 -4.38
N GLY A 238 -0.89 -36.37 -3.33
CA GLY A 238 -0.13 -35.11 -3.44
C GLY A 238 -0.88 -33.92 -4.05
N ASN A 239 -2.20 -34.03 -4.29
CA ASN A 239 -2.98 -32.96 -4.91
C ASN A 239 -3.12 -31.72 -4.00
N CYS A 240 -3.19 -31.94 -2.69
CA CYS A 240 -3.27 -30.89 -1.67
C CYS A 240 -2.02 -29.99 -1.69
N GLU A 241 -0.83 -30.58 -1.74
CA GLU A 241 0.45 -29.88 -1.81
C GLU A 241 0.54 -29.01 -3.07
N ARG A 242 0.20 -29.57 -4.23
CA ARG A 242 0.27 -28.87 -5.53
C ARG A 242 -0.76 -27.75 -5.70
N THR A 243 -1.82 -27.77 -4.90
CA THR A 243 -2.86 -26.74 -4.86
C THR A 243 -2.56 -25.66 -3.81
N CYS A 244 -1.64 -25.93 -2.87
CA CYS A 244 -1.34 -25.05 -1.76
C CYS A 244 -0.53 -23.83 -2.20
N LYS A 245 -1.23 -22.71 -2.41
CA LYS A 245 -0.60 -21.41 -2.77
C LYS A 245 0.36 -20.86 -1.71
N ALA A 246 0.30 -21.39 -0.49
CA ALA A 246 1.15 -21.00 0.64
C ALA A 246 2.35 -21.94 0.84
N GLU A 247 2.46 -23.02 0.04
CA GLU A 247 3.52 -24.03 0.13
C GLU A 247 3.68 -24.65 1.53
N ALA A 248 2.57 -24.71 2.29
CA ALA A 248 2.53 -25.09 3.70
C ALA A 248 2.23 -26.59 3.95
N ILE A 249 2.02 -27.39 2.90
CA ILE A 249 1.59 -28.80 3.03
C ILE A 249 2.69 -29.70 2.49
N ASN A 250 3.21 -30.61 3.31
CA ASN A 250 4.08 -31.70 2.88
C ASN A 250 3.24 -32.98 2.75
N ALA A 251 2.97 -33.45 1.52
CA ALA A 251 2.13 -34.61 1.31
C ALA A 251 2.83 -35.95 1.66
N LYS A 252 4.17 -35.98 1.71
CA LYS A 252 4.94 -37.17 2.08
C LYS A 252 4.84 -37.45 3.58
N GLU A 253 5.06 -36.41 4.38
CA GLU A 253 5.03 -36.49 5.85
C GLU A 253 3.62 -36.32 6.44
N MET A 254 2.61 -36.03 5.62
CA MET A 254 1.24 -35.70 6.06
C MET A 254 1.18 -34.57 7.10
N THR A 255 2.04 -33.56 6.94
CA THR A 255 2.10 -32.40 7.85
C THR A 255 1.61 -31.12 7.17
N VAL A 256 0.97 -30.25 7.95
CA VAL A 256 0.56 -28.91 7.53
C VAL A 256 1.19 -27.88 8.47
N ASP A 257 2.00 -26.98 7.92
CA ASP A 257 2.62 -25.88 8.66
C ASP A 257 1.58 -24.77 8.93
N SER A 258 1.04 -24.76 10.15
CA SER A 258 0.02 -23.79 10.58
C SER A 258 0.57 -22.36 10.72
N SER A 259 1.89 -22.20 10.80
CA SER A 259 2.54 -20.88 10.78
C SER A 259 2.52 -20.25 9.38
N ARG A 260 2.36 -21.07 8.32
CA ARG A 260 2.31 -20.64 6.91
C ARG A 260 0.96 -20.87 6.23
N CYS A 261 0.08 -21.67 6.80
CA CYS A 261 -1.29 -21.77 6.30
C CYS A 261 -1.97 -20.39 6.40
N VAL A 262 -2.77 -20.05 5.38
CA VAL A 262 -3.61 -18.84 5.34
C VAL A 262 -5.10 -19.21 5.31
N ASP A 263 -5.41 -20.47 5.61
CA ASP A 263 -6.76 -21.03 5.73
C ASP A 263 -7.65 -20.70 4.53
N CYS A 264 -7.09 -20.81 3.32
CA CYS A 264 -7.80 -20.53 2.07
C CYS A 264 -8.74 -21.68 1.61
N PHE A 265 -8.70 -22.83 2.30
CA PHE A 265 -9.47 -24.05 2.03
C PHE A 265 -9.35 -24.64 0.61
N ASN A 266 -8.37 -24.22 -0.18
CA ASN A 266 -8.19 -24.75 -1.54
C ASN A 266 -7.83 -26.24 -1.54
N CYS A 267 -6.98 -26.68 -0.60
CA CYS A 267 -6.57 -28.08 -0.45
C CYS A 267 -7.74 -28.98 -0.02
N VAL A 268 -8.58 -28.51 0.91
CA VAL A 268 -9.79 -29.23 1.33
C VAL A 268 -10.77 -29.35 0.15
N SER A 269 -10.93 -28.29 -0.65
CA SER A 269 -11.79 -28.33 -1.85
C SER A 269 -11.25 -29.18 -3.01
N SER A 270 -9.94 -29.44 -3.07
CA SER A 270 -9.33 -30.23 -4.14
C SER A 270 -9.14 -31.70 -3.77
N CYS A 271 -9.31 -32.07 -2.50
CA CYS A 271 -9.22 -33.45 -2.03
C CYS A 271 -10.49 -34.23 -2.41
N SER A 272 -10.36 -35.24 -3.28
CA SER A 272 -11.48 -36.09 -3.71
C SER A 272 -11.90 -37.12 -2.67
N LYS A 273 -10.97 -37.58 -1.84
CA LYS A 273 -11.18 -38.64 -0.82
C LYS A 273 -11.50 -38.11 0.57
N GLY A 274 -11.47 -36.80 0.79
CA GLY A 274 -11.76 -36.20 2.09
C GLY A 274 -10.66 -36.35 3.14
N GLY A 275 -9.43 -36.71 2.74
CA GLY A 275 -8.27 -36.87 3.61
C GLY A 275 -7.69 -35.58 4.20
N LEU A 276 -8.22 -34.39 3.86
CA LEU A 276 -7.92 -33.14 4.56
C LEU A 276 -9.20 -32.56 5.14
N GLN A 277 -9.16 -32.20 6.41
CA GLN A 277 -10.30 -31.61 7.12
C GLN A 277 -9.85 -30.46 8.02
N TYR A 278 -10.71 -29.47 8.18
CA TYR A 278 -10.52 -28.40 9.14
C TYR A 278 -11.17 -28.82 10.46
N ARG A 279 -10.35 -29.15 11.46
CA ARG A 279 -10.78 -29.72 12.74
C ARG A 279 -10.18 -28.94 13.90
N PHE A 280 -10.85 -29.03 15.05
CA PHE A 280 -10.31 -28.56 16.31
C PHE A 280 -9.23 -29.55 16.78
N LYS A 281 -7.98 -29.08 16.88
CA LYS A 281 -6.85 -29.84 17.44
C LYS A 281 -6.04 -28.91 18.34
N PRO A 282 -6.29 -28.87 19.66
CA PRO A 282 -5.59 -27.97 20.58
C PRO A 282 -4.07 -28.22 20.54
N ALA A 283 -3.27 -27.16 20.66
CA ALA A 283 -1.81 -27.22 20.48
C ALA A 283 -1.07 -28.02 21.57
N PHE A 284 -1.73 -28.33 22.70
CA PHE A 284 -1.12 -28.93 23.89
C PHE A 284 -1.28 -30.45 24.02
N HIS A 285 -2.00 -31.13 23.11
CA HIS A 285 -2.00 -32.60 23.10
C HIS A 285 -0.85 -33.12 22.23
N LYS A 286 0.25 -33.54 22.88
CA LYS A 286 1.21 -34.48 22.30
C LYS A 286 0.51 -35.83 22.17
N GLU A 287 0.06 -36.16 20.97
CA GLU A 287 -0.28 -37.54 20.65
C GLU A 287 1.05 -38.28 20.46
N ASN A 288 1.31 -39.28 21.31
CA ASN A 288 2.44 -40.18 21.15
C ASN A 288 2.21 -40.98 19.87
N ASP A 289 2.71 -40.48 18.73
CA ASP A 289 2.83 -41.27 17.50
C ASP A 289 3.87 -42.38 17.77
N ASN A 290 3.40 -43.51 18.32
CA ASN A 290 4.11 -44.76 18.20
C ASN A 290 4.30 -45.01 16.70
N LEU A 291 5.55 -45.02 16.25
CA LEU A 291 5.93 -45.46 14.91
C LEU A 291 5.44 -46.90 14.73
N VAL A 292 4.31 -47.07 14.04
CA VAL A 292 4.00 -48.34 13.38
C VAL A 292 4.71 -48.28 12.02
N PRO A 293 5.62 -49.22 11.70
CA PRO A 293 6.27 -49.25 10.40
C PRO A 293 5.23 -49.37 9.29
N VAL A 294 5.32 -48.50 8.28
CA VAL A 294 4.57 -48.63 7.04
C VAL A 294 5.02 -49.94 6.36
N PRO A 295 4.11 -50.85 5.95
CA PRO A 295 4.51 -51.99 5.14
C PRO A 295 5.00 -51.49 3.79
N ASP A 296 6.26 -51.77 3.47
CA ASP A 296 6.81 -51.60 2.12
C ASP A 296 6.06 -52.53 1.15
N THR A 297 5.02 -52.04 0.49
CA THR A 297 4.54 -52.68 -0.73
C THR A 297 5.46 -52.28 -1.86
N GLY A 298 6.61 -52.97 -1.94
CA GLY A 298 7.40 -53.05 -3.17
C GLY A 298 6.57 -53.69 -4.28
N PRO A 299 6.87 -53.41 -5.56
CA PRO A 299 6.12 -53.97 -6.67
C PRO A 299 6.35 -55.50 -6.73
N GLN A 300 5.28 -56.26 -6.48
CA GLN A 300 5.27 -57.71 -6.69
C GLN A 300 5.45 -58.02 -8.18
N LYS A 301 6.38 -58.93 -8.39
CA LYS A 301 6.88 -59.42 -9.67
C LYS A 301 6.01 -60.62 -10.06
N ASP A 302 5.03 -60.41 -10.92
CA ASP A 302 4.27 -61.52 -11.48
C ASP A 302 5.12 -62.24 -12.54
N ARG A 303 5.30 -63.55 -12.33
CA ARG A 303 6.06 -64.46 -13.18
C ARG A 303 5.07 -65.42 -13.85
N HIS A 304 4.97 -65.35 -15.16
CA HIS A 304 4.59 -66.45 -16.08
C HIS A 304 5.16 -66.09 -17.45
N SER A 305 6.32 -66.61 -17.86
CA SER A 305 6.63 -67.93 -18.44
C SER A 305 6.48 -67.99 -19.96
N GLN A 306 7.50 -68.58 -20.60
CA GLN A 306 7.74 -68.86 -22.03
C GLN A 306 8.51 -67.74 -22.76
N SER A 307 9.54 -67.92 -23.59
CA SER A 307 10.52 -68.97 -24.01
C SER A 307 11.07 -68.48 -25.39
N ALA A 308 12.30 -68.88 -25.77
CA ALA A 308 13.04 -68.61 -27.02
C ALA A 308 13.81 -67.26 -27.04
N ALA A 309 15.15 -67.19 -26.97
CA ALA A 309 16.27 -67.80 -27.72
C ALA A 309 16.73 -66.93 -28.92
N ASP A 310 18.05 -66.64 -28.90
CA ASP A 310 18.95 -66.25 -30.01
C ASP A 310 18.81 -64.83 -30.64
N THR A 311 19.84 -64.07 -31.06
CA THR A 311 21.31 -64.16 -31.14
C THR A 311 21.86 -62.77 -31.54
N GLY A 312 23.16 -62.50 -31.32
CA GLY A 312 23.97 -61.47 -32.02
C GLY A 312 24.24 -60.16 -31.25
N SER A 313 25.45 -59.91 -30.71
CA SER A 313 26.64 -59.36 -31.40
C SER A 313 26.42 -57.90 -31.83
N SER A 314 27.23 -56.87 -31.57
CA SER A 314 28.57 -56.71 -30.99
C SER A 314 28.84 -55.20 -30.82
N ASN A 315 29.95 -54.86 -30.16
CA ASN A 315 30.70 -53.58 -30.15
C ASN A 315 30.53 -52.63 -28.96
N ALA A 316 31.26 -53.00 -27.89
CA ALA A 316 32.49 -52.32 -27.40
C ALA A 316 32.48 -50.78 -27.26
N ILE A 317 32.47 -50.21 -26.02
CA ILE A 317 33.62 -49.89 -25.11
C ILE A 317 34.15 -48.44 -25.37
N PRO A 318 34.79 -47.68 -24.43
CA PRO A 318 35.08 -47.84 -22.99
C PRO A 318 34.53 -46.65 -22.12
N CYS A 319 34.73 -46.43 -20.81
CA CYS A 319 35.66 -46.94 -19.80
C CYS A 319 35.12 -46.66 -18.37
N GLN A 320 35.32 -47.63 -17.48
CA GLN A 320 35.85 -47.61 -16.09
C GLN A 320 35.60 -46.36 -15.20
N ALA A 321 34.95 -46.40 -14.03
CA ALA A 321 34.92 -47.31 -12.86
C ALA A 321 35.89 -46.93 -11.72
N GLN A 322 35.36 -47.08 -10.49
CA GLN A 322 35.96 -47.09 -9.13
C GLN A 322 36.17 -45.73 -8.45
N GLU A 323 35.35 -45.34 -7.45
CA GLU A 323 35.19 -45.83 -6.06
C GLU A 323 36.40 -45.52 -5.14
N ARG A 324 36.18 -44.71 -4.07
CA ARG A 324 36.20 -45.15 -2.63
C ARG A 324 36.25 -43.98 -1.61
N THR A 325 35.37 -44.12 -0.60
CA THR A 325 35.51 -43.94 0.87
C THR A 325 35.92 -42.62 1.58
N SER A 326 35.02 -42.24 2.51
CA SER A 326 35.19 -41.89 3.95
C SER A 326 35.91 -40.61 4.45
N ALA A 327 35.08 -39.79 5.13
CA ALA A 327 35.25 -39.12 6.43
C ALA A 327 36.39 -38.08 6.67
N SER A 328 35.99 -36.85 7.05
CA SER A 328 36.37 -36.16 8.31
C SER A 328 36.20 -34.63 8.20
N ASN A 329 35.92 -34.00 9.34
CA ASN A 329 35.60 -32.60 9.57
C ASN A 329 36.64 -31.59 9.04
N SER A 330 36.17 -30.47 8.49
CA SER A 330 36.80 -29.17 8.75
C SER A 330 35.80 -28.01 8.59
N ARG A 331 35.40 -27.43 9.72
CA ARG A 331 34.86 -26.08 9.80
C ARG A 331 36.02 -25.12 9.52
N ARG A 332 36.00 -24.43 8.37
CA ARG A 332 36.62 -23.11 8.07
C ARG A 332 37.11 -23.05 6.61
N THR A 333 36.20 -23.01 5.64
CA THR A 333 36.49 -22.45 4.31
C THR A 333 35.21 -22.25 3.50
N PHE A 334 34.35 -21.33 3.93
CA PHE A 334 33.24 -20.83 3.11
C PHE A 334 33.03 -19.32 3.29
N LEU A 335 34.13 -18.58 3.45
CA LEU A 335 34.16 -17.12 3.52
C LEU A 335 35.05 -16.46 2.45
N ALA A 336 35.54 -17.20 1.45
CA ALA A 336 36.47 -16.67 0.45
C ALA A 336 35.95 -16.63 -1.00
N THR A 337 34.71 -17.04 -1.27
CA THR A 337 34.14 -17.06 -2.64
C THR A 337 32.75 -16.43 -2.71
N GLY A 338 32.57 -15.33 -1.98
CA GLY A 338 31.32 -14.57 -1.90
C GLY A 338 31.39 -13.12 -2.41
N VAL A 339 32.41 -12.74 -3.21
CA VAL A 339 32.62 -11.33 -3.62
C VAL A 339 32.61 -11.10 -5.14
N THR A 340 32.53 -12.11 -6.00
CA THR A 340 32.71 -11.92 -7.46
C THR A 340 31.55 -12.36 -8.36
N VAL A 341 30.29 -12.20 -7.92
CA VAL A 341 29.10 -12.26 -8.81
C VAL A 341 28.10 -11.14 -8.52
N ALA A 342 28.60 -9.93 -8.24
CA ALA A 342 27.79 -8.70 -8.14
C ALA A 342 28.10 -7.70 -9.26
N ALA A 343 28.63 -8.17 -10.39
CA ALA A 343 28.97 -7.33 -11.54
C ALA A 343 28.48 -7.99 -12.83
N THR A 344 27.19 -7.85 -13.14
CA THR A 344 26.63 -7.82 -14.51
C THR A 344 25.09 -7.77 -14.46
N LEU A 345 24.54 -6.63 -14.06
CA LEU A 345 23.21 -6.18 -14.49
C LEU A 345 23.17 -4.65 -14.50
N PRO A 346 23.26 -3.98 -15.67
CA PRO A 346 23.14 -2.55 -15.78
C PRO A 346 21.66 -2.17 -15.97
N VAL A 347 20.88 -2.18 -14.89
CA VAL A 347 19.49 -1.66 -14.94
C VAL A 347 19.16 -0.74 -13.76
N VAL A 348 20.03 -0.61 -12.75
CA VAL A 348 19.74 0.21 -11.56
C VAL A 348 20.42 1.59 -11.58
N SER A 349 21.48 1.81 -12.37
CA SER A 349 22.12 3.13 -12.46
C SER A 349 21.49 4.07 -13.49
N ALA A 350 20.75 3.56 -14.49
CA ALA A 350 20.12 4.40 -15.51
C ALA A 350 18.85 5.14 -15.04
N ILE A 351 18.34 4.86 -13.84
CA ILE A 351 17.16 5.53 -13.26
C ILE A 351 17.56 6.63 -12.27
N ALA A 352 18.83 6.66 -11.82
CA ALA A 352 19.33 7.69 -10.91
C ALA A 352 19.65 9.02 -11.63
N ASP A 353 20.08 8.96 -12.90
CA ASP A 353 20.50 10.16 -13.65
C ASP A 353 19.40 10.77 -14.55
N GLY A 354 18.21 10.17 -14.60
CA GLY A 354 17.12 10.58 -15.53
C GLY A 354 16.02 11.49 -14.96
N VAL A 355 15.93 11.68 -13.64
CA VAL A 355 14.77 12.39 -13.01
C VAL A 355 15.22 13.66 -12.24
N GLY A 356 16.29 14.31 -12.73
CA GLY A 356 16.93 15.44 -12.06
C GLY A 356 17.14 16.71 -12.90
N GLN A 357 16.56 16.82 -14.10
CA GLN A 357 16.73 18.03 -14.93
C GLN A 357 15.41 18.50 -15.56
N ALA A 358 14.61 19.23 -14.77
CA ALA A 358 13.90 20.39 -15.33
C ALA A 358 14.88 21.57 -15.30
N LYS A 359 15.59 21.79 -16.42
CA LYS A 359 16.50 22.93 -16.61
C LYS A 359 15.69 24.22 -16.66
N GLY A 360 15.79 25.04 -15.60
CA GLY A 360 15.58 26.49 -15.72
C GLY A 360 16.89 27.12 -16.18
N HIS A 361 16.87 27.75 -17.35
CA HIS A 361 18.00 28.51 -17.88
C HIS A 361 18.28 29.73 -16.98
N GLY A 362 19.55 29.92 -16.63
CA GLY A 362 20.06 31.09 -15.92
C GLY A 362 21.57 30.98 -15.79
N GLN A 363 22.29 31.47 -16.80
CA GLN A 363 23.74 31.63 -16.78
C GLN A 363 24.14 32.62 -15.68
N GLY A 364 25.20 32.28 -14.94
CA GLY A 364 25.82 33.14 -13.94
C GLY A 364 27.06 32.44 -13.38
N ASN A 365 28.20 32.72 -14.00
CA ASN A 365 29.50 32.17 -13.62
C ASN A 365 29.99 32.93 -12.38
N GLY A 366 30.21 32.21 -11.27
CA GLY A 366 30.69 32.81 -10.03
C GLY A 366 31.00 31.73 -9.00
N HIS A 367 32.29 31.45 -8.81
CA HIS A 367 32.81 30.56 -7.78
C HIS A 367 32.53 31.11 -6.38
N GLY A 368 31.45 30.63 -5.77
CA GLY A 368 31.17 30.79 -4.35
C GLY A 368 30.57 29.49 -3.83
N LYS A 369 31.19 28.91 -2.80
CA LYS A 369 30.68 27.73 -2.08
C LYS A 369 29.22 27.96 -1.68
N LYS A 370 28.27 27.38 -2.43
CA LYS A 370 26.83 27.49 -2.13
C LYS A 370 26.53 26.70 -0.86
N LYS A 371 26.43 27.40 0.28
CA LYS A 371 25.72 26.91 1.46
C LYS A 371 24.30 26.51 0.98
N GLY A 372 23.96 25.22 1.06
CA GLY A 372 22.66 24.74 0.61
C GLY A 372 21.53 25.50 1.31
N ARG A 373 20.67 26.18 0.54
CA ARG A 373 19.46 26.82 1.09
C ARG A 373 18.65 25.73 1.78
N LYS A 374 18.48 25.83 3.11
CA LYS A 374 17.57 24.95 3.85
C LYS A 374 16.18 25.05 3.22
N LYS A 375 15.68 23.94 2.70
CA LYS A 375 14.35 23.86 2.08
C LYS A 375 13.29 23.89 3.18
N TRP A 376 12.19 24.59 2.93
CA TRP A 376 11.07 24.69 3.86
C TRP A 376 10.46 23.30 4.11
N PRO A 377 9.95 23.01 5.31
CA PRO A 377 9.23 21.77 5.57
C PRO A 377 7.93 21.68 4.73
N PRO A 378 7.40 20.47 4.51
CA PRO A 378 6.13 20.29 3.81
C PRO A 378 4.97 20.79 4.66
N ILE A 379 3.95 21.35 4.01
CA ILE A 379 2.69 21.71 4.68
C ILE A 379 1.84 20.45 4.81
N THR A 380 1.59 20.04 6.05
CA THR A 380 0.80 18.85 6.37
C THR A 380 -0.70 19.16 6.38
N PRO A 381 -1.58 18.19 6.07
CA PRO A 381 -3.03 18.41 6.08
C PRO A 381 -3.55 18.80 7.48
N PRO A 382 -4.70 19.50 7.57
CA PRO A 382 -5.32 19.82 8.85
C PRO A 382 -5.63 18.56 9.65
N GLY A 383 -5.55 18.65 10.99
CA GLY A 383 -5.66 17.50 11.90
C GLY A 383 -4.36 16.70 12.10
N SER A 384 -3.26 17.05 11.43
CA SER A 384 -1.96 16.38 11.62
C SER A 384 -1.26 16.75 12.94
N LEU A 385 -1.64 17.87 13.55
CA LEU A 385 -1.10 18.46 14.79
C LEU A 385 0.35 18.95 14.66
N ASN A 386 1.28 18.09 14.26
CA ASN A 386 2.66 18.48 14.00
C ASN A 386 3.33 17.56 12.98
N LEU A 387 4.41 18.05 12.39
CA LEU A 387 5.11 17.39 11.29
C LEU A 387 5.74 16.05 11.71
N GLU A 388 6.32 15.96 12.91
CA GLU A 388 7.03 14.76 13.38
C GLU A 388 6.06 13.61 13.64
N ARG A 389 5.01 13.86 14.43
CA ARG A 389 3.93 12.90 14.65
C ARG A 389 3.29 12.44 13.34
N PHE A 390 3.10 13.36 12.40
CA PHE A 390 2.54 13.01 11.10
C PHE A 390 3.47 12.09 10.30
N LYS A 391 4.78 12.34 10.33
CA LYS A 391 5.78 11.44 9.74
C LYS A 391 5.70 10.04 10.34
N ASP A 392 5.54 9.92 11.65
CA ASP A 392 5.54 8.62 12.32
C ASP A 392 4.26 7.82 12.10
N LYS A 393 3.10 8.49 12.14
CA LYS A 393 1.81 7.81 12.03
C LYS A 393 1.31 7.61 10.60
N CYS A 394 1.64 8.52 9.67
CA CYS A 394 1.06 8.45 8.33
C CYS A 394 1.67 7.30 7.52
N THR A 395 0.84 6.35 7.10
CA THR A 395 1.34 5.20 6.32
C THR A 395 1.53 5.48 4.82
N GLY A 396 1.07 6.64 4.33
CA GLY A 396 1.06 6.93 2.90
C GLY A 396 0.15 5.97 2.12
N CYS A 397 -1.02 5.60 2.67
CA CYS A 397 -2.04 4.80 1.97
C CYS A 397 -2.81 5.59 0.89
N HIS A 398 -2.69 6.92 0.89
CA HIS A 398 -3.28 7.87 -0.06
C HIS A 398 -4.83 7.94 -0.07
N ILE A 399 -5.52 7.42 0.95
CA ILE A 399 -6.98 7.54 1.02
C ILE A 399 -7.44 9.01 1.11
N CYS A 400 -6.78 9.82 1.92
CA CYS A 400 -7.07 11.25 2.03
C CYS A 400 -6.76 12.02 0.74
N VAL A 401 -5.79 11.56 -0.06
CA VAL A 401 -5.45 12.16 -1.36
C VAL A 401 -6.60 11.97 -2.35
N VAL A 402 -7.17 10.77 -2.41
CA VAL A 402 -8.26 10.48 -3.37
C VAL A 402 -9.62 10.99 -2.94
N LYS A 403 -9.84 11.15 -1.62
CA LYS A 403 -11.07 11.71 -1.04
C LYS A 403 -11.05 13.23 -0.87
N CYS A 404 -9.95 13.90 -1.19
CA CYS A 404 -9.87 15.36 -1.15
C CYS A 404 -10.68 15.96 -2.32
N PRO A 405 -11.80 16.68 -2.07
CA PRO A 405 -12.61 17.25 -3.15
C PRO A 405 -11.87 18.31 -3.95
N SER A 406 -11.07 19.13 -3.25
CA SER A 406 -10.29 20.19 -3.89
C SER A 406 -9.03 19.68 -4.59
N GLN A 407 -8.66 18.41 -4.39
CA GLN A 407 -7.46 17.80 -5.01
C GLN A 407 -6.14 18.51 -4.67
N VAL A 408 -6.10 19.28 -3.57
CA VAL A 408 -4.89 19.99 -3.09
C VAL A 408 -3.84 19.03 -2.49
N LEU A 409 -4.26 17.86 -2.03
CA LEU A 409 -3.36 16.87 -1.45
C LEU A 409 -2.63 16.09 -2.54
N ARG A 410 -1.29 16.01 -2.45
CA ARG A 410 -0.46 15.21 -3.35
C ARG A 410 0.56 14.37 -2.58
N PRO A 411 0.87 13.13 -3.02
CA PRO A 411 1.94 12.35 -2.41
C PRO A 411 3.30 12.99 -2.69
N ALA A 412 4.07 13.24 -1.64
CA ALA A 412 5.41 13.79 -1.75
C ALA A 412 6.38 12.79 -2.41
N GLY A 413 7.30 13.32 -3.22
CA GLY A 413 8.46 12.58 -3.71
C GLY A 413 9.61 12.59 -2.71
N LEU A 414 10.85 12.60 -3.21
CA LEU A 414 12.08 12.72 -2.39
C LEU A 414 12.41 14.16 -1.98
N GLU A 415 11.49 15.09 -2.25
CA GLU A 415 11.67 16.53 -2.09
C GLU A 415 11.83 17.01 -0.64
N TYR A 416 11.41 16.21 0.36
CA TYR A 416 11.52 16.49 1.79
C TYR A 416 12.28 15.37 2.54
N GLY A 417 13.06 14.55 1.82
CA GLY A 417 13.78 13.39 2.36
C GLY A 417 12.98 12.09 2.32
N PHE A 418 13.66 10.98 2.60
CA PHE A 418 13.07 9.64 2.59
C PHE A 418 11.99 9.45 3.67
N ASP A 419 12.09 10.13 4.80
CA ASP A 419 11.14 10.00 5.91
C ASP A 419 9.75 10.54 5.56
N TYR A 420 9.64 11.43 4.58
CA TYR A 420 8.37 12.00 4.11
C TYR A 420 7.90 11.41 2.76
N LEU A 421 8.65 10.45 2.20
CA LEU A 421 8.35 9.85 0.90
C LEU A 421 6.94 9.23 0.89
N LEU A 422 6.14 9.55 -0.13
CA LEU A 422 4.75 9.10 -0.33
C LEU A 422 3.77 9.55 0.76
N LYS A 423 4.17 10.39 1.72
CA LYS A 423 3.22 11.03 2.64
C LYS A 423 2.53 12.19 1.91
N PRO A 424 1.24 12.44 2.17
CA PRO A 424 0.53 13.50 1.51
C PRO A 424 1.02 14.86 2.04
N ARG A 425 1.08 15.84 1.14
CA ARG A 425 1.29 17.25 1.46
C ARG A 425 0.23 18.09 0.79
N MET A 426 0.01 19.30 1.27
CA MET A 426 -0.74 20.30 0.52
C MET A 426 0.15 20.88 -0.59
N ALA A 427 -0.40 20.93 -1.79
CA ALA A 427 0.27 21.37 -3.01
C ALA A 427 -0.63 22.35 -3.75
N TYR A 428 -0.38 23.65 -3.60
CA TYR A 428 -1.29 24.69 -4.10
C TYR A 428 -1.21 24.93 -5.62
N ILE A 429 -0.80 23.95 -6.43
CA ILE A 429 -0.45 24.14 -7.84
C ILE A 429 -1.65 24.60 -8.68
N SER A 430 -2.81 23.95 -8.50
CA SER A 430 -4.02 24.23 -9.28
C SER A 430 -5.27 24.40 -8.41
N SER A 431 -5.12 24.33 -7.08
CA SER A 431 -6.22 24.36 -6.12
C SER A 431 -5.70 24.66 -4.72
N TYR A 432 -6.59 24.80 -3.75
CA TYR A 432 -6.31 25.13 -2.36
C TYR A 432 -7.13 24.27 -1.38
N CYS A 433 -6.87 24.41 -0.07
CA CYS A 433 -7.65 23.69 0.94
C CYS A 433 -8.96 24.43 1.18
N ASN A 434 -10.10 23.82 0.83
CA ASN A 434 -11.42 24.41 1.04
C ASN A 434 -11.66 24.71 2.52
N TYR A 435 -12.12 25.92 2.84
CA TYR A 435 -12.23 26.40 4.22
C TYR A 435 -13.06 25.46 5.11
N GLU A 436 -14.21 24.99 4.64
CA GLU A 436 -15.19 24.23 5.45
C GLU A 436 -15.12 22.69 5.26
N CYS A 437 -14.01 22.16 4.73
CA CYS A 437 -13.91 20.74 4.40
C CYS A 437 -13.07 19.91 5.39
N THR A 438 -13.66 18.96 6.11
CA THR A 438 -12.97 18.12 7.14
C THR A 438 -12.68 16.68 6.69
N ILE A 439 -13.12 16.29 5.49
CA ILE A 439 -13.10 14.91 4.95
C ILE A 439 -11.76 14.17 5.15
N CYS A 440 -10.63 14.83 4.91
CA CYS A 440 -9.32 14.18 5.00
C CYS A 440 -9.01 13.67 6.43
N SER A 441 -9.52 14.36 7.44
CA SER A 441 -9.36 14.02 8.85
C SER A 441 -10.28 12.89 9.29
N GLU A 442 -11.47 12.80 8.69
CA GLU A 442 -12.47 11.77 8.97
C GLU A 442 -12.08 10.41 8.38
N VAL A 443 -11.44 10.38 7.20
CA VAL A 443 -11.14 9.12 6.49
C VAL A 443 -9.81 8.48 6.89
N CYS A 444 -9.09 8.99 7.89
CA CYS A 444 -7.74 8.55 8.22
C CYS A 444 -7.73 7.32 9.16
N PRO A 445 -7.46 6.08 8.68
CA PRO A 445 -7.57 4.90 9.51
C PRO A 445 -6.44 4.74 10.53
N ALA A 446 -5.29 5.40 10.31
CA ALA A 446 -4.12 5.34 11.17
C ALA A 446 -4.09 6.47 12.22
N GLU A 447 -5.12 7.32 12.26
CA GLU A 447 -5.20 8.52 13.08
C GLU A 447 -3.98 9.45 12.95
N ALA A 448 -3.32 9.42 11.80
CA ALA A 448 -2.26 10.38 11.47
C ALA A 448 -2.86 11.79 11.35
N LEU A 449 -4.09 11.88 10.84
CA LEU A 449 -4.96 13.05 10.93
C LEU A 449 -6.02 12.74 11.98
N LYS A 450 -6.12 13.57 13.02
CA LYS A 450 -7.19 13.49 14.01
C LYS A 450 -8.46 14.08 13.43
N PRO A 451 -9.63 13.45 13.63
CA PRO A 451 -10.91 14.05 13.28
C PRO A 451 -11.03 15.44 13.91
N ILE A 452 -11.45 16.41 13.10
CA ILE A 452 -11.69 17.79 13.52
C ILE A 452 -13.06 18.23 13.00
N SER A 453 -13.71 19.09 13.77
CA SER A 453 -14.93 19.80 13.37
C SER A 453 -14.62 20.92 12.37
N VAL A 454 -15.65 21.48 11.76
CA VAL A 454 -15.51 22.59 10.80
C VAL A 454 -15.03 23.84 11.54
N GLU A 455 -15.53 24.07 12.74
CA GLU A 455 -15.21 25.20 13.61
C GLU A 455 -13.73 25.16 14.03
N GLU A 456 -13.28 24.00 14.53
CA GLU A 456 -11.86 23.78 14.84
C GLU A 456 -11.00 24.02 13.60
N LYS A 457 -11.43 23.53 12.43
CA LYS A 457 -10.69 23.73 11.19
C LYS A 457 -10.56 25.21 10.81
N LYS A 458 -11.64 26.00 10.94
CA LYS A 458 -11.63 27.45 10.64
C LYS A 458 -10.61 28.20 11.50
N SER A 459 -10.39 27.74 12.73
CA SER A 459 -9.39 28.28 13.66
C SER A 459 -7.99 27.64 13.55
N LEU A 460 -7.80 26.63 12.70
CA LEU A 460 -6.55 25.85 12.65
C LEU A 460 -5.57 26.44 11.63
N GLN A 461 -4.46 27.00 12.12
CA GLN A 461 -3.36 27.49 11.30
C GLN A 461 -2.34 26.39 11.00
N VAL A 462 -2.34 25.92 9.74
CA VAL A 462 -1.36 24.93 9.24
C VAL A 462 -0.10 25.57 8.65
N GLY A 463 -0.15 26.87 8.38
CA GLY A 463 0.94 27.66 7.82
C GLY A 463 0.56 29.11 7.62
N ILE A 464 1.53 29.95 7.28
CA ILE A 464 1.36 31.40 7.15
C ILE A 464 1.73 31.83 5.74
N ALA A 465 0.87 32.64 5.11
CA ALA A 465 1.19 33.24 3.81
C ALA A 465 2.32 34.27 3.97
N THR A 466 3.29 34.27 3.07
CA THR A 466 4.36 35.26 2.99
C THR A 466 4.39 35.86 1.61
N PHE A 467 4.29 37.18 1.58
CA PHE A 467 4.42 37.99 0.38
C PHE A 467 5.88 38.34 0.09
N PHE A 468 6.26 38.27 -1.19
CA PHE A 468 7.56 38.63 -1.74
C PHE A 468 7.36 39.72 -2.78
N ILE A 469 7.47 40.97 -2.35
CA ILE A 469 7.19 42.15 -3.18
C ILE A 469 7.97 42.16 -4.51
N ASN A 470 9.22 41.71 -4.52
CA ASN A 470 10.08 41.69 -5.71
C ASN A 470 9.64 40.67 -6.79
N ARG A 471 8.58 39.90 -6.54
CA ARG A 471 7.97 38.98 -7.51
C ARG A 471 6.56 39.42 -7.92
N CYS A 472 5.99 40.41 -7.24
CA CYS A 472 4.61 40.82 -7.47
C CYS A 472 4.48 41.53 -8.81
N ILE A 473 3.50 41.12 -9.63
CA ILE A 473 3.16 41.79 -10.89
C ILE A 473 2.90 43.28 -10.72
N VAL A 474 2.28 43.70 -9.60
CA VAL A 474 2.07 45.11 -9.28
C VAL A 474 3.39 45.89 -9.27
N LYS A 475 4.45 45.31 -8.69
CA LYS A 475 5.76 45.95 -8.64
C LYS A 475 6.59 45.72 -9.91
N THR A 476 6.55 44.52 -10.48
CA THR A 476 7.44 44.16 -11.59
C THR A 476 6.93 44.65 -12.94
N GLU A 477 5.62 44.78 -13.11
CA GLU A 477 4.97 45.16 -14.37
C GLU A 477 4.11 46.43 -14.24
N GLY A 478 3.85 46.92 -13.02
CA GLY A 478 3.02 48.13 -12.81
C GLY A 478 1.51 47.91 -13.01
N THR A 479 1.05 46.66 -12.98
CA THR A 479 -0.35 46.29 -13.23
C THR A 479 -1.11 46.12 -11.92
N ASP A 480 -2.32 46.70 -11.81
CA ASP A 480 -3.19 46.51 -10.65
C ASP A 480 -3.65 45.04 -10.52
N CYS A 481 -3.55 44.46 -9.32
CA CYS A 481 -3.84 43.05 -9.07
C CYS A 481 -4.22 42.78 -7.61
N GLY A 482 -5.50 42.46 -7.37
CA GLY A 482 -6.05 42.10 -6.05
C GLY A 482 -6.30 40.60 -5.81
N ALA A 483 -5.98 39.73 -6.77
CA ALA A 483 -6.45 38.34 -6.80
C ALA A 483 -6.19 37.54 -5.51
N CYS A 484 -5.06 37.79 -4.84
CA CYS A 484 -4.71 37.08 -3.62
C CYS A 484 -5.56 37.48 -2.40
N SER A 485 -6.07 38.71 -2.36
CA SER A 485 -6.96 39.22 -1.32
C SER A 485 -8.39 38.74 -1.56
N GLU A 486 -8.88 38.84 -2.81
CA GLU A 486 -10.22 38.38 -3.21
C GLU A 486 -10.46 36.88 -2.91
N HIS A 487 -9.41 36.06 -3.05
CA HIS A 487 -9.48 34.62 -2.80
C HIS A 487 -9.16 34.23 -1.34
N CYS A 488 -8.96 35.19 -0.44
CA CYS A 488 -8.66 34.94 0.96
C CYS A 488 -9.95 34.78 1.77
N PRO A 489 -10.33 33.55 2.19
CA PRO A 489 -11.60 33.35 2.91
C PRO A 489 -11.61 33.99 4.30
N THR A 490 -10.44 34.15 4.92
CA THR A 490 -10.31 34.74 6.27
C THR A 490 -9.97 36.23 6.24
N GLN A 491 -9.89 36.85 5.06
CA GLN A 491 -9.40 38.23 4.88
C GLN A 491 -8.03 38.50 5.53
N ALA A 492 -7.23 37.45 5.74
CA ALA A 492 -5.86 37.56 6.22
C ALA A 492 -4.93 38.26 5.21
N VAL A 493 -5.32 38.33 3.94
CA VAL A 493 -4.61 39.05 2.90
C VAL A 493 -5.50 40.19 2.45
N HIS A 494 -5.08 41.43 2.71
CA HIS A 494 -5.80 42.64 2.30
C HIS A 494 -4.88 43.55 1.48
N MET A 495 -5.46 44.40 0.66
CA MET A 495 -4.72 45.29 -0.23
C MET A 495 -4.46 46.63 0.48
N VAL A 496 -3.22 47.10 0.46
CA VAL A 496 -2.81 48.39 1.01
C VAL A 496 -2.25 49.31 -0.09
N PRO A 497 -2.40 50.64 0.03
CA PRO A 497 -1.84 51.59 -0.92
C PRO A 497 -0.31 51.43 -1.07
N TYR A 498 0.18 51.50 -2.31
CA TYR A 498 1.61 51.38 -2.61
C TYR A 498 2.16 52.57 -3.40
N GLU A 499 1.86 52.67 -4.69
CA GLU A 499 2.39 53.71 -5.59
C GLU A 499 1.29 54.23 -6.52
N GLY A 500 0.99 55.53 -6.44
CA GLY A 500 -0.10 56.12 -7.22
C GLY A 500 -1.45 55.47 -6.90
N THR A 501 -2.06 54.85 -7.90
CA THR A 501 -3.32 54.10 -7.77
C THR A 501 -3.12 52.60 -7.47
N LEU A 502 -1.88 52.12 -7.43
CA LEU A 502 -1.57 50.71 -7.24
C LEU A 502 -1.63 50.30 -5.77
N THR A 503 -2.16 49.11 -5.53
CA THR A 503 -2.21 48.50 -4.20
C THR A 503 -1.40 47.20 -4.15
N ILE A 504 -0.83 46.87 -3.00
CA ILE A 504 -0.09 45.62 -2.78
C ILE A 504 -0.71 44.82 -1.63
N PRO A 505 -0.57 43.48 -1.62
CA PRO A 505 -1.09 42.68 -0.53
C PRO A 505 -0.21 42.79 0.73
N GLU A 506 -0.87 43.00 1.86
CA GLU A 506 -0.34 42.83 3.21
C GLU A 506 -0.97 41.60 3.86
N VAL A 507 -0.17 40.82 4.60
CA VAL A 507 -0.62 39.58 5.24
C VAL A 507 -0.68 39.77 6.74
N ASN A 508 -1.88 39.63 7.32
CA ASN A 508 -2.09 39.49 8.75
C ASN A 508 -1.90 38.01 9.16
N PRO A 509 -0.84 37.66 9.91
CA PRO A 509 -0.57 36.28 10.31
C PRO A 509 -1.61 35.73 11.29
N ASP A 510 -2.29 36.57 12.07
CA ASP A 510 -3.21 36.14 13.12
C ASP A 510 -4.54 35.62 12.54
N LEU A 511 -4.89 36.04 11.33
CA LEU A 511 -6.08 35.56 10.61
C LEU A 511 -5.74 34.48 9.57
N CYS A 512 -4.46 34.27 9.28
CA CYS A 512 -4.05 33.36 8.23
C CYS A 512 -4.15 31.91 8.71
N VAL A 513 -4.95 31.08 8.04
CA VAL A 513 -5.04 29.65 8.35
C VAL A 513 -4.11 28.78 7.50
N GLY A 514 -3.48 29.35 6.47
CA GLY A 514 -2.62 28.60 5.55
C GLY A 514 -3.38 27.73 4.53
N CYS A 515 -4.60 28.14 4.14
CA CYS A 515 -5.42 27.38 3.17
C CYS A 515 -4.80 27.34 1.76
N GLY A 516 -3.97 28.34 1.42
CA GLY A 516 -3.28 28.46 0.13
C GLY A 516 -4.11 29.04 -1.02
N GLY A 517 -5.29 29.62 -0.75
CA GLY A 517 -6.11 30.31 -1.76
C GLY A 517 -5.30 31.38 -2.50
N CYS A 518 -4.68 32.29 -1.75
CA CYS A 518 -3.82 33.35 -2.25
C CYS A 518 -2.63 32.84 -3.08
N GLU A 519 -2.01 31.73 -2.66
CA GLU A 519 -0.89 31.12 -3.39
C GLU A 519 -1.40 30.52 -4.70
N SER A 520 -2.50 29.77 -4.67
CA SER A 520 -3.03 29.04 -5.84
C SER A 520 -3.40 29.95 -7.01
N ILE A 521 -4.00 31.10 -6.72
CA ILE A 521 -4.51 32.04 -7.73
C ILE A 521 -3.45 32.99 -8.27
N CYS A 522 -2.35 33.21 -7.54
CA CYS A 522 -1.30 34.15 -7.92
C CYS A 522 -0.85 33.91 -9.38
N PRO A 523 -0.93 34.90 -10.28
CA PRO A 523 -0.64 34.72 -11.71
C PRO A 523 0.87 34.55 -11.99
N VAL A 524 1.72 35.01 -11.08
CA VAL A 524 3.18 35.03 -11.25
C VAL A 524 3.74 33.60 -11.38
N ARG A 525 4.55 33.38 -12.42
CA ARG A 525 5.26 32.13 -12.71
C ARG A 525 6.74 32.45 -13.02
N PRO A 526 7.68 31.53 -12.73
CA PRO A 526 7.51 30.19 -12.15
C PRO A 526 7.42 30.18 -10.61
N MET A 527 7.88 31.25 -9.94
CA MET A 527 7.81 31.40 -8.48
C MET A 527 6.78 32.45 -8.12
N ARG A 528 5.78 32.03 -7.35
CA ARG A 528 4.67 32.91 -6.93
C ARG A 528 5.15 34.04 -6.03
N ALA A 529 4.43 35.16 -6.09
CA ALA A 529 4.70 36.33 -5.27
C ALA A 529 4.26 36.15 -3.83
N ILE A 530 3.19 35.41 -3.57
CA ILE A 530 2.75 35.01 -2.24
C ILE A 530 2.83 33.49 -2.13
N ILE A 531 3.44 32.97 -1.05
CA ILE A 531 3.52 31.52 -0.78
C ILE A 531 3.19 31.22 0.67
N VAL A 532 2.58 30.08 0.94
CA VAL A 532 2.35 29.60 2.29
C VAL A 532 3.59 28.87 2.80
N LYS A 533 4.03 29.24 3.99
CA LYS A 533 5.10 28.57 4.72
C LYS A 533 4.49 27.66 5.77
N ALA A 534 4.96 26.42 5.84
CA ALA A 534 4.45 25.45 6.80
C ALA A 534 4.79 25.84 8.24
N ASN A 535 3.81 25.68 9.14
CA ASN A 535 4.09 25.59 10.56
C ASN A 535 4.49 24.14 10.88
N THR A 536 5.59 23.95 11.61
CA THR A 536 6.02 22.60 12.03
C THR A 536 5.06 22.00 13.06
N VAL A 537 4.44 22.86 13.86
CA VAL A 537 3.36 22.54 14.81
C VAL A 537 2.17 23.40 14.43
N HIS A 538 1.01 22.80 14.23
CA HIS A 538 -0.23 23.51 13.93
C HIS A 538 -0.63 24.36 15.13
N GLN A 539 -1.11 25.56 14.86
CA GLN A 539 -1.51 26.52 15.87
C GLN A 539 -3.02 26.77 15.77
N THR A 540 -3.61 27.26 16.86
CA THR A 540 -5.00 27.70 16.89
C THR A 540 -5.01 29.22 16.92
N ILE A 541 -5.76 29.83 16.02
CA ILE A 541 -5.99 31.27 15.97
C ILE A 541 -7.35 31.60 16.56
N VAL A 542 -7.47 32.79 17.15
CA VAL A 542 -8.76 33.33 17.60
C VAL A 542 -9.36 34.07 16.43
N LEU A 543 -10.51 33.59 15.95
CA LEU A 543 -11.26 34.30 14.91
C LEU A 543 -11.92 35.54 15.54
N PRO A 544 -11.98 36.68 14.83
CA PRO A 544 -12.76 37.83 15.27
C PRO A 544 -14.23 37.43 15.46
N GLU A 545 -14.89 38.03 16.46
CA GLU A 545 -16.34 37.90 16.59
C GLU A 545 -17.02 38.52 15.35
N GLU A 546 -17.98 37.83 14.76
CA GLU A 546 -18.77 38.37 13.65
C GLU A 546 -19.59 39.55 14.19
N GLU A 547 -19.22 40.79 13.84
CA GLU A 547 -20.06 41.95 14.10
C GLU A 547 -21.35 41.81 13.28
N ASP A 548 -22.51 41.93 13.94
CA ASP A 548 -23.81 41.93 13.29
C ASP A 548 -23.79 42.91 12.10
N VAL A 549 -24.01 42.39 10.89
CA VAL A 549 -24.15 43.22 9.70
C VAL A 549 -25.34 44.15 9.94
N LYS A 550 -25.06 45.40 10.30
CA LYS A 550 -26.08 46.44 10.32
C LYS A 550 -26.62 46.53 8.91
N ASN A 551 -27.86 46.09 8.71
CA ASN A 551 -28.60 46.36 7.49
C ASN A 551 -28.70 47.88 7.35
N VAL A 552 -27.78 48.46 6.58
CA VAL A 552 -27.93 49.83 6.13
C VAL A 552 -28.97 49.74 5.03
N GLU A 553 -30.21 50.14 5.35
CA GLU A 553 -31.19 50.47 4.32
C GLU A 553 -30.60 51.61 3.50
N VAL A 554 -30.13 51.28 2.29
CA VAL A 554 -29.69 52.29 1.32
C VAL A 554 -30.94 52.85 0.68
N ASP A 555 -31.47 53.93 1.26
CA ASP A 555 -32.51 54.73 0.62
C ASP A 555 -31.91 55.39 -0.63
N ASP A 556 -32.43 55.00 -1.79
CA ASP A 556 -32.08 55.45 -3.14
C ASP A 556 -30.63 55.21 -3.61
N PHE A 557 -30.49 54.21 -4.50
CA PHE A 557 -29.44 54.22 -5.51
C PHE A 557 -29.70 55.41 -6.46
N GLY A 558 -29.09 56.56 -6.16
CA GLY A 558 -29.13 57.74 -7.01
C GLY A 558 -28.52 57.46 -8.38
N PHE A 559 -29.38 57.22 -9.36
CA PHE A 559 -29.12 57.36 -10.79
C PHE A 559 -29.71 58.66 -11.32
#